data_AF-A0A838EW90-F1
#
_entry.id   AF-A0A838EW90-F1
#
_cell.length_a   1.000
_cell.length_b   1.000
_cell.length_c   1.000
_cell.angle_alpha   90.00
_cell.angle_beta   90.00
_cell.angle_gamma   90.00
#
_symmetry.space_group_name_H-M   'P 1'
#
loop_
_entity.id
_entity.type
_entity.pdbx_description
1 polymer ?
#
loop_
_entity_poly.entity_id
_entity_poly.type
_entity_poly.pdbx_seq_one_letter_code
_entity_poly.pdbx_strand_id
1 'polypeptide(L)'
;MPSPIDTLPTNATNLFDQLANQRVIVLDGSIDPLTTSQEEALCTFIEQGGGLICLGKAVEVYHEYEMLGKILGQVRGIYTPQTEIIAHVATPDSFFTRRVEPDFALFEAVYLLEKVPDDAQIQWQVTWHYAPYIVAYTRTYGRGRIFCTTLGSTPETREHPVFQQMITRALRYGAGATLEEQAVRVAMIGYGSIGFEHGTAIQNTPGLDYALVCDLNEPRLAQARQAFPGVRTCKDIAEIEEDPTIDLVIVSTPPNTHAAITMRMLRAGKHVVSEKPFCLTTAEADAMIALAEAQQRTLTVYQCRRWDPDYLAIQQVIKRGLIGPVFYMETFIGGYAHPCHYWHSHEPISGGIFYDWGSHYLDWILNLIPDNVASVRGIEHKRVWHDVTNADQSSIHMRFTNGQEATFMHSDIAAVMKPKWYILGERGAIIGQWRQETVKTRRWSGDLIEEKLAPSEALPDVFVHTRDSVSGAIHEQHLTLPKAPLYAFHRNLANHLLSSEALAISPLEARRNIAVMEAASYSAKHNGEIVALT
;
A
#
# COMPACT_ATOMS: atom_id res chain seq x y z
N MET A 1 11.96 -2.62 -2.12
CA MET A 1 12.82 -1.71 -2.91
C MET A 1 13.87 -1.13 -1.97
N PRO A 2 15.11 -0.90 -2.43
CA PRO A 2 16.11 -0.19 -1.62
C PRO A 2 15.57 1.18 -1.21
N SER A 3 15.98 1.67 -0.04
CA SER A 3 15.58 3.00 0.44
C SER A 3 16.06 4.06 -0.56
N PRO A 4 15.31 5.15 -0.82
CA PRO A 4 15.81 6.31 -1.58
C PRO A 4 17.17 6.80 -1.07
N ILE A 5 17.45 6.62 0.24
CA ILE A 5 18.73 6.97 0.86
C ILE A 5 19.86 6.06 0.38
N ASP A 6 19.61 4.76 0.16
CA ASP A 6 20.65 3.79 -0.22
C ASP A 6 21.22 4.08 -1.61
N THR A 7 20.53 4.91 -2.40
CA THR A 7 20.95 5.35 -3.74
C THR A 7 21.67 6.71 -3.73
N LEU A 8 21.68 7.41 -2.60
CA LEU A 8 22.29 8.72 -2.47
C LEU A 8 23.67 8.60 -1.82
N PRO A 9 24.70 9.30 -2.34
CA PRO A 9 26.02 9.23 -1.76
C PRO A 9 26.01 9.98 -0.42
N THR A 10 26.23 9.25 0.67
CA THR A 10 26.21 9.79 2.05
C THR A 10 27.60 10.11 2.61
N ASN A 11 28.68 10.02 1.84
CA ASN A 11 30.07 10.19 2.31
C ASN A 11 30.74 11.50 1.87
N ALA A 12 31.53 12.13 2.76
CA ALA A 12 32.28 13.38 2.49
C ALA A 12 33.47 13.23 1.53
N THR A 13 33.95 12.01 1.29
CA THR A 13 35.15 11.77 0.47
C THR A 13 35.02 12.37 -0.94
N ASN A 14 33.78 12.56 -1.43
CA ASN A 14 33.47 13.16 -2.73
C ASN A 14 32.52 14.37 -2.64
N LEU A 15 32.50 15.13 -1.53
CA LEU A 15 31.53 16.22 -1.33
C LEU A 15 31.59 17.28 -2.45
N PHE A 16 32.78 17.67 -2.92
CA PHE A 16 32.91 18.64 -4.01
C PHE A 16 32.27 18.15 -5.32
N ASP A 17 32.40 16.86 -5.64
CA ASP A 17 31.76 16.27 -6.82
C ASP A 17 30.24 16.20 -6.67
N GLN A 18 29.74 15.97 -5.45
CA GLN A 18 28.30 15.99 -5.16
C GLN A 18 27.73 17.40 -5.31
N LEU A 19 28.40 18.41 -4.74
CA LEU A 19 27.98 19.82 -4.84
C LEU A 19 27.91 20.31 -6.29
N ALA A 20 28.78 19.78 -7.17
CA ALA A 20 28.76 20.12 -8.59
C ALA A 20 27.63 19.45 -9.39
N ASN A 21 27.18 18.26 -8.97
CA ASN A 21 26.31 17.40 -9.79
C ASN A 21 24.91 17.16 -9.19
N GLN A 22 24.67 17.53 -7.94
CA GLN A 22 23.44 17.25 -7.22
C GLN A 22 22.72 18.52 -6.78
N ARG A 23 21.40 18.49 -6.81
CA ARG A 23 20.56 19.57 -6.27
C ARG A 23 20.33 19.47 -4.77
N VAL A 24 20.58 18.30 -4.19
CA VAL A 24 20.34 18.00 -2.77
C VAL A 24 21.50 17.20 -2.23
N ILE A 25 22.00 17.58 -1.05
CA ILE A 25 23.01 16.87 -0.29
C ILE A 25 22.36 16.21 0.93
N VAL A 26 22.72 14.96 1.21
CA VAL A 26 22.24 14.20 2.37
C VAL A 26 23.40 13.92 3.32
N LEU A 27 23.23 14.26 4.59
CA LEU A 27 24.18 13.97 5.67
C LEU A 27 23.48 13.06 6.69
N ASP A 28 24.08 11.93 7.06
CA ASP A 28 23.52 10.98 8.06
C ASP A 28 24.39 10.81 9.32
N GLY A 29 25.49 11.57 9.41
CA GLY A 29 26.42 11.54 10.53
C GLY A 29 27.44 10.39 10.46
N SER A 30 27.46 9.61 9.36
CA SER A 30 28.52 8.61 9.08
C SER A 30 29.76 9.19 8.39
N ILE A 31 29.71 10.49 8.09
CA ILE A 31 30.73 11.25 7.38
C ILE A 31 31.90 11.61 8.32
N ASP A 32 33.15 11.44 7.86
CA ASP A 32 34.35 12.00 8.49
C ASP A 32 34.21 13.51 8.72
N PRO A 33 34.81 14.10 9.78
CA PRO A 33 34.66 15.52 10.07
C PRO A 33 34.92 16.40 8.83
N LEU A 34 34.02 17.34 8.54
CA LEU A 34 34.18 18.23 7.39
C LEU A 34 35.37 19.17 7.62
N THR A 35 36.20 19.35 6.61
CA THR A 35 37.20 20.44 6.63
C THR A 35 36.50 21.79 6.56
N THR A 36 37.16 22.86 7.02
CA THR A 36 36.62 24.23 6.92
C THR A 36 36.23 24.60 5.49
N SER A 37 37.02 24.16 4.49
CA SER A 37 36.72 24.41 3.07
C SER A 37 35.50 23.62 2.57
N GLN A 38 35.31 22.39 3.04
CA GLN A 38 34.13 21.58 2.73
C GLN A 38 32.86 22.19 3.36
N GLU A 39 32.97 22.65 4.60
CA GLU A 39 31.88 23.34 5.30
C GLU A 39 31.47 24.63 4.57
N GLU A 40 32.44 25.49 4.19
CA GLU A 40 32.19 26.73 3.47
C GLU A 40 31.52 26.48 2.10
N ALA A 41 32.00 25.46 1.36
CA ALA A 41 31.44 25.09 0.06
C ALA A 41 29.99 24.60 0.18
N LEU A 42 29.70 23.77 1.20
CA LEU A 42 28.34 23.30 1.47
C LEU A 42 27.41 24.47 1.86
N CYS A 43 27.86 25.37 2.73
CA CYS A 43 27.09 26.54 3.13
C CYS A 43 26.76 27.43 1.92
N THR A 44 27.76 27.68 1.07
CA THR A 44 27.61 28.46 -0.18
C THR A 44 26.58 27.81 -1.11
N PHE A 45 26.64 26.49 -1.28
CA PHE A 45 25.68 25.73 -2.09
C PHE A 45 24.24 25.90 -1.58
N ILE A 46 24.04 25.80 -0.27
CA ILE A 46 22.72 25.98 0.35
C ILE A 46 22.23 27.40 0.13
N GLU A 47 23.04 28.42 0.44
CA GLU A 47 22.67 29.83 0.25
C GLU A 47 22.24 30.14 -1.19
N GLN A 48 22.88 29.49 -2.16
CA GLN A 48 22.60 29.66 -3.59
C GLN A 48 21.35 28.93 -4.08
N GLY A 49 20.71 28.08 -3.26
CA GLY A 49 19.47 27.38 -3.63
C GLY A 49 19.54 25.85 -3.52
N GLY A 50 20.67 25.31 -3.08
CA GLY A 50 20.84 23.88 -2.84
C GLY A 50 20.00 23.36 -1.68
N GLY A 51 19.59 22.10 -1.77
CA GLY A 51 18.89 21.39 -0.72
C GLY A 51 19.85 20.70 0.26
N LEU A 52 19.54 20.75 1.56
CA LEU A 52 20.24 19.96 2.58
C LEU A 52 19.27 19.06 3.34
N ILE A 53 19.63 17.81 3.50
CA ILE A 53 18.91 16.83 4.31
C ILE A 53 19.85 16.29 5.39
N CYS A 54 19.50 16.46 6.66
CA CYS A 54 20.23 15.87 7.79
C CYS A 54 19.40 14.77 8.43
N LEU A 55 19.99 13.59 8.60
CA LEU A 55 19.36 12.37 9.13
C LEU A 55 20.05 11.88 10.40
N GLY A 56 19.30 11.21 11.28
CA GLY A 56 19.82 10.56 12.47
C GLY A 56 20.77 11.46 13.27
N LYS A 57 22.01 11.00 13.41
CA LYS A 57 23.06 11.68 14.19
C LYS A 57 23.67 12.90 13.50
N ALA A 58 23.40 13.14 12.21
CA ALA A 58 23.96 14.29 11.50
C ALA A 58 23.63 15.62 12.21
N VAL A 59 22.41 15.74 12.72
CA VAL A 59 21.96 16.94 13.42
C VAL A 59 22.80 17.18 14.69
N GLU A 60 23.11 16.13 15.44
CA GLU A 60 23.99 16.19 16.62
C GLU A 60 25.44 16.50 16.22
N VAL A 61 25.97 15.90 15.16
CA VAL A 61 27.38 16.08 14.78
C VAL A 61 27.64 17.48 14.22
N TYR A 62 26.75 18.00 13.38
CA TYR A 62 27.02 19.20 12.58
C TYR A 62 26.54 20.51 13.20
N HIS A 63 25.75 20.48 14.28
CA HIS A 63 25.28 21.72 14.89
C HIS A 63 26.38 22.52 15.62
N GLU A 64 27.48 21.87 16.00
CA GLU A 64 28.63 22.50 16.68
C GLU A 64 29.57 23.24 15.71
N TYR A 65 29.41 23.00 14.39
CA TYR A 65 30.21 23.64 13.36
C TYR A 65 29.87 25.14 13.25
N GLU A 66 30.86 25.98 12.93
CA GLU A 66 30.71 27.43 13.02
C GLU A 66 29.72 28.01 12.00
N MET A 67 29.77 27.54 10.75
CA MET A 67 28.92 28.00 9.65
C MET A 67 27.69 27.10 9.51
N LEU A 68 27.90 25.78 9.47
CA LEU A 68 26.81 24.82 9.32
C LEU A 68 25.88 24.80 10.54
N GLY A 69 26.42 25.03 11.74
CA GLY A 69 25.63 25.21 12.94
C GLY A 69 24.67 26.42 12.88
N LYS A 70 25.05 27.51 12.19
CA LYS A 70 24.14 28.66 11.98
C LYS A 70 23.00 28.31 11.02
N ILE A 71 23.29 27.52 9.99
CA ILE A 71 22.30 27.03 9.02
C ILE A 71 21.29 26.12 9.72
N LEU A 72 21.77 25.14 10.50
CA LEU A 72 20.96 24.23 11.30
C LEU A 72 20.29 24.92 12.51
N GLY A 73 20.71 26.14 12.85
CA GLY A 73 20.13 26.97 13.91
C GLY A 73 20.55 26.59 15.32
N GLN A 74 21.77 26.07 15.49
CA GLN A 74 22.40 25.77 16.77
C GLN A 74 21.47 24.98 17.71
N VAL A 75 20.96 23.88 17.17
CA VAL A 75 20.01 23.02 17.88
C VAL A 75 20.61 22.51 19.19
N ARG A 76 19.75 22.18 20.15
CA ARG A 76 20.15 21.55 21.42
C ARG A 76 19.17 20.46 21.75
N GLY A 77 19.65 19.44 22.45
CA GLY A 77 18.84 18.28 22.76
C GLY A 77 19.48 17.30 23.72
N ILE A 78 18.72 16.25 24.01
CA ILE A 78 19.11 15.12 24.85
C ILE A 78 19.05 13.83 24.06
N TYR A 79 19.97 12.90 24.32
CA TYR A 79 19.99 11.61 23.65
C TYR A 79 19.22 10.56 24.46
N THR A 80 18.31 9.81 23.82
CA THR A 80 17.58 8.72 24.49
C THR A 80 18.39 7.42 24.51
N PRO A 81 18.16 6.51 25.47
CA PRO A 81 18.51 5.11 25.24
C PRO A 81 17.76 4.55 24.03
N GLN A 82 18.21 3.41 23.50
CA GLN A 82 17.46 2.69 22.48
C GLN A 82 16.16 2.14 23.09
N THR A 83 15.03 2.60 22.57
CA THR A 83 13.71 2.25 23.11
C THR A 83 12.65 2.42 22.03
N GLU A 84 11.43 1.97 22.32
CA GLU A 84 10.27 2.35 21.51
C GLU A 84 10.02 3.86 21.63
N ILE A 85 9.94 4.52 20.48
CA ILE A 85 9.63 5.93 20.32
C ILE A 85 8.38 6.03 19.45
N ILE A 86 7.38 6.77 19.91
CA ILE A 86 6.19 7.07 19.12
C ILE A 86 6.32 8.51 18.60
N ALA A 87 6.48 8.63 17.28
CA ALA A 87 6.54 9.90 16.59
C ALA A 87 5.15 10.27 16.09
N HIS A 88 4.80 11.54 16.26
CA HIS A 88 3.49 12.10 15.96
C HIS A 88 3.66 13.33 15.05
N VAL A 89 2.72 13.51 14.11
CA VAL A 89 2.65 14.68 13.23
C VAL A 89 2.38 15.93 14.06
N ALA A 90 3.29 16.92 13.97
CA ALA A 90 3.16 18.18 14.69
C ALA A 90 2.39 19.25 13.89
N THR A 91 2.60 19.29 12.58
CA THR A 91 1.89 20.19 11.65
C THR A 91 1.08 19.35 10.68
N PRO A 92 -0.23 19.15 10.90
CA PRO A 92 -1.09 18.42 9.96
C PRO A 92 -1.16 19.10 8.58
N ASP A 93 -1.39 18.30 7.54
CA ASP A 93 -1.63 18.75 6.16
C ASP A 93 -0.50 19.57 5.49
N SER A 94 0.70 19.56 6.07
CA SER A 94 1.88 20.10 5.41
C SER A 94 2.28 19.23 4.21
N PHE A 95 3.14 19.75 3.32
CA PHE A 95 3.73 18.94 2.24
C PHE A 95 4.35 17.63 2.76
N PHE A 96 4.91 17.65 3.96
CA PHE A 96 5.56 16.50 4.58
C PHE A 96 4.60 15.52 5.26
N THR A 97 3.49 16.00 5.80
CA THR A 97 2.64 15.23 6.72
C THR A 97 1.27 14.88 6.15
N ARG A 98 0.83 15.55 5.05
CA ARG A 98 -0.44 15.24 4.40
C ARG A 98 -0.49 13.79 3.93
N ARG A 99 -1.62 13.11 4.19
CA ARG A 99 -1.86 11.68 3.88
C ARG A 99 -0.84 10.70 4.49
N VAL A 100 -0.02 11.12 5.46
CA VAL A 100 0.86 10.25 6.23
C VAL A 100 0.10 9.73 7.46
N GLU A 101 0.46 8.56 7.98
CA GLU A 101 -0.06 8.11 9.29
C GLU A 101 0.29 9.17 10.35
N PRO A 102 -0.69 9.59 11.18
CA PRO A 102 -0.45 10.64 12.16
C PRO A 102 0.58 10.21 13.21
N ASP A 103 0.58 8.92 13.55
CA ASP A 103 1.42 8.33 14.58
C ASP A 103 2.12 7.08 14.04
N PHE A 104 3.39 6.90 14.38
CA PHE A 104 4.12 5.68 14.08
C PHE A 104 5.18 5.37 15.13
N ALA A 105 5.38 4.07 15.39
CA ALA A 105 6.33 3.58 16.38
C ALA A 105 7.63 3.12 15.71
N LEU A 106 8.76 3.46 16.33
CA LEU A 106 10.10 3.05 15.93
C LEU A 106 10.85 2.50 17.15
N PHE A 107 11.86 1.65 16.93
CA PHE A 107 12.76 1.20 17.99
C PHE A 107 14.19 1.70 17.71
N GLU A 108 14.52 2.86 18.25
CA GLU A 108 15.76 3.59 17.96
C GLU A 108 16.18 4.44 19.17
N ALA A 109 17.45 4.85 19.21
CA ALA A 109 17.93 5.91 20.09
C ALA A 109 17.94 7.24 19.32
N VAL A 110 17.22 8.24 19.81
CA VAL A 110 16.93 9.49 19.08
C VAL A 110 17.52 10.68 19.84
N TYR A 111 18.05 11.65 19.10
CA TYR A 111 18.41 12.96 19.66
C TYR A 111 17.17 13.85 19.70
N LEU A 112 16.68 14.17 20.90
CA LEU A 112 15.46 14.93 21.14
C LEU A 112 15.77 16.42 21.15
N LEU A 113 15.27 17.16 20.15
CA LEU A 113 15.56 18.58 20.02
C LEU A 113 14.67 19.39 20.98
N GLU A 114 15.30 20.07 21.94
CA GLU A 114 14.67 21.01 22.88
C GLU A 114 14.39 22.36 22.22
N LYS A 115 15.32 22.80 21.35
CA LYS A 115 15.22 24.05 20.63
C LYS A 115 15.61 23.85 19.17
N VAL A 116 14.76 24.39 18.30
CA VAL A 116 15.02 24.57 16.87
C VAL A 116 15.08 26.06 16.55
N PRO A 117 15.64 26.47 15.41
CA PRO A 117 15.58 27.86 14.96
C PRO A 117 14.14 28.41 14.91
N ASP A 118 13.97 29.70 15.24
CA ASP A 118 12.65 30.34 15.40
C ASP A 118 11.83 30.39 14.09
N ASP A 119 12.51 30.31 12.94
CA ASP A 119 11.94 30.26 11.59
C ASP A 119 11.76 28.83 11.06
N ALA A 120 12.00 27.81 11.89
CA ALA A 120 11.75 26.41 11.54
C ALA A 120 10.25 26.09 11.58
N GLN A 121 9.80 25.26 10.64
CA GLN A 121 8.49 24.61 10.70
C GLN A 121 8.67 23.19 11.22
N ILE A 122 8.04 22.91 12.36
CA ILE A 122 8.10 21.61 13.01
C ILE A 122 7.19 20.63 12.26
N GLN A 123 7.73 19.48 11.86
CA GLN A 123 6.97 18.49 11.10
C GLN A 123 6.56 17.29 11.99
N TRP A 124 7.48 16.80 12.82
CA TRP A 124 7.22 15.69 13.75
C TRP A 124 7.78 15.95 15.15
N GLN A 125 7.07 15.41 16.13
CA GLN A 125 7.42 15.45 17.55
C GLN A 125 7.29 14.06 18.18
N VAL A 126 7.90 13.89 19.34
CA VAL A 126 7.73 12.71 20.20
C VAL A 126 7.40 13.18 21.61
N THR A 127 6.74 12.35 22.40
CA THR A 127 6.55 12.62 23.84
C THR A 127 7.61 11.87 24.64
N TRP A 128 8.40 12.60 25.43
CA TRP A 128 9.42 12.03 26.30
C TRP A 128 9.26 12.59 27.72
N HIS A 129 9.07 11.72 28.71
CA HIS A 129 8.81 12.10 30.10
C HIS A 129 7.71 13.18 30.25
N TYR A 130 6.57 13.00 29.55
CA TYR A 130 5.42 13.91 29.55
C TYR A 130 5.68 15.30 28.93
N ALA A 131 6.79 15.48 28.20
CA ALA A 131 7.09 16.70 27.46
C ALA A 131 7.25 16.41 25.95
N PRO A 132 6.79 17.31 25.07
CA PRO A 132 6.98 17.18 23.64
C PRO A 132 8.42 17.58 23.27
N TYR A 133 9.06 16.80 22.42
CA TYR A 133 10.36 17.09 21.83
C TYR A 133 10.29 16.99 20.31
N ILE A 134 11.10 17.80 19.63
CA ILE A 134 11.11 17.86 18.16
C ILE A 134 12.06 16.78 17.63
N VAL A 135 11.62 16.07 16.60
CA VAL A 135 12.45 15.06 15.91
C VAL A 135 12.55 15.30 14.41
N ALA A 136 11.78 16.24 13.86
CA ALA A 136 11.95 16.69 12.49
C ALA A 136 11.42 18.11 12.25
N TYR A 137 12.15 18.89 11.48
CA TYR A 137 11.77 20.24 11.09
C TYR A 137 12.27 20.59 9.68
N THR A 138 11.67 21.62 9.09
CA THR A 138 12.11 22.24 7.83
C THR A 138 12.46 23.69 8.05
N ARG A 139 13.39 24.21 7.26
CA ARG A 139 13.79 25.63 7.27
C ARG A 139 14.30 26.06 5.91
N THR A 140 14.21 27.36 5.61
CA THR A 140 14.90 27.98 4.48
C THR A 140 16.09 28.79 4.96
N TYR A 141 17.21 28.75 4.24
CA TYR A 141 18.39 29.57 4.53
C TYR A 141 18.97 30.14 3.23
N GLY A 142 19.05 31.47 3.11
CA GLY A 142 19.29 32.10 1.81
C GLY A 142 18.18 31.71 0.82
N ARG A 143 18.55 31.10 -0.31
CA ARG A 143 17.60 30.48 -1.26
C ARG A 143 17.43 28.96 -1.06
N GLY A 144 18.20 28.36 -0.17
CA GLY A 144 18.24 26.93 0.08
C GLY A 144 17.09 26.42 0.94
N ARG A 145 16.89 25.11 0.88
CA ARG A 145 15.82 24.39 1.58
C ARG A 145 16.41 23.25 2.40
N ILE A 146 16.12 23.26 3.69
CA ILE A 146 16.73 22.35 4.66
C ILE A 146 15.63 21.50 5.30
N PHE A 147 15.85 20.20 5.32
CA PHE A 147 15.08 19.25 6.12
C PHE A 147 16.01 18.57 7.11
N CYS A 148 15.63 18.53 8.37
CA CYS A 148 16.39 17.83 9.40
C CYS A 148 15.47 16.89 10.15
N THR A 149 15.92 15.65 10.33
CA THR A 149 15.32 14.70 11.25
C THR A 149 16.39 13.99 12.06
N THR A 150 16.07 13.72 13.32
CA THR A 150 16.93 12.93 14.22
C THR A 150 16.60 11.43 14.20
N LEU A 151 15.66 11.03 13.32
CA LEU A 151 15.29 9.64 13.05
C LEU A 151 16.15 9.06 11.91
N GLY A 152 16.21 7.73 11.82
CA GLY A 152 16.81 7.03 10.68
C GLY A 152 18.23 6.53 10.92
N SER A 153 18.61 6.37 12.18
CA SER A 153 19.92 5.84 12.58
C SER A 153 19.99 4.32 12.47
N THR A 154 18.86 3.60 12.47
CA THR A 154 18.81 2.14 12.31
C THR A 154 18.32 1.71 10.93
N PRO A 155 18.77 0.55 10.40
CA PRO A 155 18.23 -0.03 9.17
C PRO A 155 16.71 -0.23 9.24
N GLU A 156 16.19 -0.65 10.39
CA GLU A 156 14.76 -0.89 10.59
C GLU A 156 13.94 0.40 10.46
N THR A 157 14.43 1.52 11.02
CA THR A 157 13.79 2.83 10.83
C THR A 157 13.87 3.25 9.37
N ARG A 158 15.01 3.01 8.70
CA ARG A 158 15.16 3.33 7.28
C ARG A 158 14.18 2.54 6.42
N GLU A 159 13.84 1.30 6.75
CA GLU A 159 12.81 0.52 6.05
C GLU A 159 11.37 0.91 6.40
N HIS A 160 11.15 1.74 7.42
CA HIS A 160 9.80 2.06 7.87
C HIS A 160 9.05 2.89 6.80
N PRO A 161 7.80 2.51 6.40
CA PRO A 161 7.09 3.18 5.31
C PRO A 161 6.94 4.69 5.49
N VAL A 162 6.58 5.16 6.70
CA VAL A 162 6.45 6.60 6.97
C VAL A 162 7.79 7.32 6.87
N PHE A 163 8.89 6.67 7.26
CA PHE A 163 10.22 7.26 7.12
C PHE A 163 10.63 7.34 5.64
N GLN A 164 10.34 6.31 4.85
CA GLN A 164 10.54 6.32 3.40
C GLN A 164 9.77 7.47 2.70
N GLN A 165 8.53 7.72 3.12
CA GLN A 165 7.73 8.86 2.65
C GLN A 165 8.35 10.19 3.06
N MET A 166 8.74 10.32 4.33
CA MET A 166 9.40 11.51 4.87
C MET A 166 10.63 11.89 4.04
N ILE A 167 11.48 10.90 3.70
CA ILE A 167 12.69 11.15 2.94
C ILE A 167 12.42 11.45 1.46
N THR A 168 11.48 10.73 0.84
CA THR A 168 11.06 11.01 -0.54
C THR A 168 10.60 12.47 -0.67
N ARG A 169 9.82 12.94 0.30
CA ARG A 169 9.37 14.34 0.38
C ARG A 169 10.51 15.30 0.69
N ALA A 170 11.42 14.95 1.60
CA ALA A 170 12.60 15.76 1.89
C ALA A 170 13.46 16.01 0.65
N LEU A 171 13.68 14.97 -0.18
CA LEU A 171 14.42 15.07 -1.43
C LEU A 171 13.74 16.02 -2.42
N ARG A 172 12.42 15.89 -2.59
CA ARG A 172 11.66 16.81 -3.46
C ARG A 172 11.66 18.24 -2.93
N TYR A 173 11.49 18.41 -1.62
CA TYR A 173 11.54 19.71 -0.97
C TYR A 173 12.89 20.39 -1.21
N GLY A 174 13.99 19.70 -0.92
CA GLY A 174 15.35 20.18 -1.15
C GLY A 174 15.64 20.49 -2.62
N ALA A 175 15.10 19.69 -3.56
CA ALA A 175 15.26 19.90 -4.99
C ALA A 175 14.44 21.08 -5.56
N GLY A 176 13.67 21.77 -4.73
CA GLY A 176 12.90 22.96 -5.12
C GLY A 176 11.47 22.69 -5.59
N ALA A 177 10.87 21.54 -5.26
CA ALA A 177 9.50 21.22 -5.67
C ALA A 177 8.45 22.23 -5.17
N THR A 178 7.36 22.37 -5.93
CA THR A 178 6.16 23.10 -5.50
C THR A 178 5.50 22.38 -4.33
N LEU A 179 5.08 23.13 -3.30
CA LEU A 179 4.49 22.57 -2.07
C LEU A 179 2.95 22.49 -2.13
N GLU A 180 2.35 23.26 -3.03
CA GLU A 180 0.92 23.22 -3.34
C GLU A 180 0.62 22.08 -4.31
N GLU A 181 -0.51 21.41 -4.09
CA GLU A 181 -1.00 20.31 -4.92
C GLU A 181 -2.32 20.74 -5.58
N GLN A 182 -2.46 20.46 -6.87
CA GLN A 182 -3.77 20.50 -7.52
C GLN A 182 -4.44 19.14 -7.31
N ALA A 183 -5.70 19.14 -6.90
CA ALA A 183 -6.43 17.91 -6.67
C ALA A 183 -6.60 17.12 -7.98
N VAL A 184 -6.35 15.82 -7.93
CA VAL A 184 -6.57 14.90 -9.04
C VAL A 184 -8.07 14.69 -9.21
N ARG A 185 -8.59 15.07 -10.37
CA ARG A 185 -10.01 14.96 -10.69
C ARG A 185 -10.31 13.54 -11.18
N VAL A 186 -11.10 12.82 -10.40
CA VAL A 186 -11.37 11.38 -10.56
C VAL A 186 -12.73 11.15 -11.20
N ALA A 187 -12.76 10.33 -12.24
CA ALA A 187 -13.98 9.77 -12.81
C ALA A 187 -14.13 8.27 -12.45
N MET A 188 -15.36 7.82 -12.27
CA MET A 188 -15.70 6.41 -12.06
C MET A 188 -16.46 5.88 -13.29
N ILE A 189 -16.07 4.72 -13.80
CA ILE A 189 -16.81 3.97 -14.82
C ILE A 189 -17.37 2.70 -14.18
N GLY A 190 -18.70 2.62 -14.05
CA GLY A 190 -19.40 1.56 -13.33
C GLY A 190 -19.64 1.91 -11.86
N TYR A 191 -20.86 2.31 -11.52
CA TYR A 191 -21.27 2.66 -10.15
C TYR A 191 -22.03 1.50 -9.51
N GLY A 192 -21.35 0.35 -9.45
CA GLY A 192 -21.86 -0.88 -8.82
C GLY A 192 -21.82 -0.82 -7.29
N SER A 193 -21.78 -1.98 -6.63
CA SER A 193 -21.70 -2.08 -5.16
C SER A 193 -20.51 -1.27 -4.60
N ILE A 194 -19.35 -1.39 -5.24
CA ILE A 194 -18.12 -0.71 -4.80
C ILE A 194 -18.07 0.79 -5.12
N GLY A 195 -19.00 1.28 -5.95
CA GLY A 195 -19.04 2.68 -6.39
C GLY A 195 -19.19 3.66 -5.22
N PHE A 196 -19.98 3.29 -4.21
CA PHE A 196 -20.16 4.10 -3.01
C PHE A 196 -18.90 4.11 -2.12
N GLU A 197 -18.25 2.96 -1.91
CA GLU A 197 -17.03 2.93 -1.11
C GLU A 197 -15.90 3.73 -1.77
N HIS A 198 -15.71 3.58 -3.10
CA HIS A 198 -14.74 4.38 -3.83
C HIS A 198 -15.06 5.88 -3.77
N GLY A 199 -16.31 6.28 -4.00
CA GLY A 199 -16.70 7.70 -3.94
C GLY A 199 -16.46 8.30 -2.55
N THR A 200 -16.77 7.54 -1.50
CA THR A 200 -16.50 7.93 -0.10
C THR A 200 -15.01 8.07 0.15
N ALA A 201 -14.20 7.09 -0.30
CA ALA A 201 -12.75 7.12 -0.13
C ALA A 201 -12.10 8.29 -0.89
N ILE A 202 -12.57 8.60 -2.10
CA ILE A 202 -12.11 9.76 -2.89
C ILE A 202 -12.40 11.06 -2.12
N GLN A 203 -13.64 11.29 -1.69
CA GLN A 203 -14.01 12.52 -0.98
C GLN A 203 -13.28 12.72 0.35
N ASN A 204 -12.89 11.63 1.01
CA ASN A 204 -12.18 11.67 2.28
C ASN A 204 -10.65 11.58 2.14
N THR A 205 -10.12 11.60 0.91
CA THR A 205 -8.67 11.59 0.67
C THR A 205 -8.21 12.94 0.13
N PRO A 206 -7.50 13.77 0.93
CA PRO A 206 -6.99 15.06 0.48
C PRO A 206 -6.16 14.96 -0.79
N GLY A 207 -6.45 15.81 -1.78
CA GLY A 207 -5.77 15.79 -3.08
C GLY A 207 -6.48 14.93 -4.15
N LEU A 208 -7.60 14.27 -3.82
CA LEU A 208 -8.51 13.70 -4.82
C LEU A 208 -9.83 14.48 -4.84
N ASP A 209 -10.44 14.61 -6.02
CA ASP A 209 -11.74 15.24 -6.23
C ASP A 209 -12.65 14.31 -7.03
N TYR A 210 -13.84 13.98 -6.50
CA TYR A 210 -14.76 13.07 -7.20
C TYR A 210 -15.61 13.84 -8.21
N ALA A 211 -15.15 13.86 -9.46
CA ALA A 211 -15.66 14.79 -10.46
C ALA A 211 -16.81 14.23 -11.31
N LEU A 212 -16.80 12.93 -11.64
CA LEU A 212 -17.74 12.35 -12.59
C LEU A 212 -18.00 10.85 -12.36
N VAL A 213 -19.25 10.42 -12.57
CA VAL A 213 -19.66 9.01 -12.60
C VAL A 213 -20.29 8.66 -13.95
N CYS A 214 -19.79 7.62 -14.60
CA CYS A 214 -20.35 7.04 -15.81
C CYS A 214 -20.95 5.66 -15.52
N ASP A 215 -22.22 5.47 -15.83
CA ASP A 215 -22.88 4.17 -15.77
C ASP A 215 -24.03 4.14 -16.80
N LEU A 216 -24.27 2.98 -17.41
CA LEU A 216 -25.39 2.81 -18.35
C LEU A 216 -26.76 2.86 -17.65
N ASN A 217 -26.79 2.57 -16.35
CA ASN A 217 -27.99 2.43 -15.54
C ASN A 217 -28.36 3.75 -14.84
N GLU A 218 -29.44 4.39 -15.26
CA GLU A 218 -29.91 5.67 -14.69
C GLU A 218 -30.18 5.60 -13.16
N PRO A 219 -30.85 4.57 -12.61
CA PRO A 219 -30.94 4.41 -11.16
C PRO A 219 -29.61 4.48 -10.41
N ARG A 220 -28.52 3.90 -10.95
CA ARG A 220 -27.18 4.00 -10.33
C ARG A 220 -26.62 5.42 -10.38
N LEU A 221 -26.79 6.10 -11.51
CA LEU A 221 -26.42 7.51 -11.62
C LEU A 221 -27.20 8.39 -10.63
N ALA A 222 -28.49 8.13 -10.44
CA ALA A 222 -29.31 8.82 -9.46
C ALA A 222 -28.80 8.58 -8.01
N GLN A 223 -28.42 7.34 -7.68
CA GLN A 223 -27.79 7.01 -6.39
C GLN A 223 -26.46 7.75 -6.20
N ALA A 224 -25.62 7.82 -7.23
CA ALA A 224 -24.37 8.56 -7.17
C ALA A 224 -24.59 10.06 -6.88
N ARG A 225 -25.51 10.71 -7.60
CA ARG A 225 -25.85 12.13 -7.37
C ARG A 225 -26.41 12.39 -5.97
N GLN A 226 -27.18 11.42 -5.43
CA GLN A 226 -27.73 11.53 -4.08
C GLN A 226 -26.64 11.35 -3.02
N ALA A 227 -25.75 10.37 -3.18
CA ALA A 227 -24.67 10.09 -2.24
C ALA A 227 -23.57 11.17 -2.25
N PHE A 228 -23.28 11.73 -3.43
CA PHE A 228 -22.18 12.66 -3.66
C PHE A 228 -22.67 13.93 -4.37
N PRO A 229 -23.27 14.89 -3.63
CA PRO A 229 -23.69 16.15 -4.20
C PRO A 229 -22.52 16.87 -4.90
N GLY A 230 -22.71 17.25 -6.16
CA GLY A 230 -21.68 17.92 -6.97
C GLY A 230 -20.98 17.02 -7.98
N VAL A 231 -21.11 15.69 -7.88
CA VAL A 231 -20.57 14.79 -8.90
C VAL A 231 -21.40 14.89 -10.20
N ARG A 232 -20.71 15.05 -11.34
CA ARG A 232 -21.37 14.96 -12.65
C ARG A 232 -21.69 13.51 -12.97
N THR A 233 -22.69 13.29 -13.82
CA THR A 233 -23.00 11.93 -14.29
C THR A 233 -23.17 11.90 -15.79
N CYS A 234 -22.66 10.87 -16.44
CA CYS A 234 -22.88 10.60 -17.86
C CYS A 234 -23.21 9.13 -18.11
N LYS A 235 -23.59 8.81 -19.35
CA LYS A 235 -23.86 7.43 -19.81
C LYS A 235 -22.84 6.93 -20.83
N ASP A 236 -22.13 7.84 -21.48
CA ASP A 236 -21.11 7.51 -22.46
C ASP A 236 -19.72 7.76 -21.88
N ILE A 237 -18.86 6.74 -21.94
CA ILE A 237 -17.46 6.85 -21.53
C ILE A 237 -16.66 7.79 -22.44
N ALA A 238 -17.14 8.06 -23.66
CA ALA A 238 -16.54 9.07 -24.54
C ALA A 238 -16.52 10.47 -23.90
N GLU A 239 -17.51 10.80 -23.06
CA GLU A 239 -17.53 12.06 -22.32
C GLU A 239 -16.36 12.16 -21.33
N ILE A 240 -15.83 11.03 -20.83
CA ILE A 240 -14.63 11.00 -19.97
C ILE A 240 -13.35 11.11 -20.82
N GLU A 241 -13.33 10.45 -21.97
CA GLU A 241 -12.19 10.47 -22.90
C GLU A 241 -11.89 11.89 -23.38
N GLU A 242 -12.94 12.63 -23.72
CA GLU A 242 -12.87 13.96 -24.29
C GLU A 242 -12.73 15.08 -23.25
N ASP A 243 -12.99 14.82 -21.96
CA ASP A 243 -12.93 15.83 -20.91
C ASP A 243 -11.49 16.04 -20.41
N PRO A 244 -10.82 17.15 -20.76
CA PRO A 244 -9.43 17.40 -20.33
C PRO A 244 -9.30 17.69 -18.84
N THR A 245 -10.40 17.90 -18.12
CA THR A 245 -10.41 18.16 -16.68
C THR A 245 -10.45 16.89 -15.85
N ILE A 246 -10.54 15.70 -16.46
CA ILE A 246 -10.41 14.43 -15.73
C ILE A 246 -8.97 13.93 -15.85
N ASP A 247 -8.35 13.65 -14.71
CA ASP A 247 -6.96 13.19 -14.62
C ASP A 247 -6.90 11.65 -14.49
N LEU A 248 -7.79 11.10 -13.66
CA LEU A 248 -7.78 9.70 -13.24
C LEU A 248 -9.14 9.05 -13.49
N VAL A 249 -9.14 7.80 -13.95
CA VAL A 249 -10.35 6.99 -14.10
C VAL A 249 -10.25 5.72 -13.25
N ILE A 250 -11.30 5.42 -12.49
CA ILE A 250 -11.49 4.12 -11.84
C ILE A 250 -12.46 3.30 -12.69
N VAL A 251 -12.02 2.13 -13.14
CA VAL A 251 -12.82 1.18 -13.93
C VAL A 251 -13.35 0.10 -13.00
N SER A 252 -14.65 0.14 -12.72
CA SER A 252 -15.38 -0.76 -11.81
C SER A 252 -16.55 -1.45 -12.52
N THR A 253 -16.35 -1.83 -13.78
CA THR A 253 -17.31 -2.58 -14.59
C THR A 253 -17.15 -4.10 -14.38
N PRO A 254 -17.92 -4.97 -15.04
CA PRO A 254 -17.65 -6.40 -14.97
C PRO A 254 -16.28 -6.79 -15.58
N PRO A 255 -15.61 -7.84 -15.08
CA PRO A 255 -14.19 -8.12 -15.37
C PRO A 255 -13.83 -8.26 -16.85
N ASN A 256 -14.71 -8.89 -17.64
CA ASN A 256 -14.55 -9.06 -19.09
C ASN A 256 -14.47 -7.73 -19.88
N THR A 257 -14.72 -6.58 -19.25
CA THR A 257 -14.63 -5.26 -19.89
C THR A 257 -13.44 -4.42 -19.42
N HIS A 258 -12.74 -4.83 -18.34
CA HIS A 258 -11.66 -4.05 -17.72
C HIS A 258 -10.56 -3.69 -18.72
N ALA A 259 -10.07 -4.68 -19.47
CA ALA A 259 -8.96 -4.48 -20.40
C ALA A 259 -9.29 -3.47 -21.50
N ALA A 260 -10.44 -3.65 -22.16
CA ALA A 260 -10.86 -2.77 -23.24
C ALA A 260 -11.06 -1.32 -22.78
N ILE A 261 -11.72 -1.11 -21.63
CA ILE A 261 -11.98 0.22 -21.08
C ILE A 261 -10.68 0.87 -20.60
N THR A 262 -9.85 0.14 -19.86
CA THR A 262 -8.54 0.63 -19.38
C THR A 262 -7.67 1.10 -20.55
N MET A 263 -7.54 0.29 -21.60
CA MET A 263 -6.78 0.65 -22.79
C MET A 263 -7.33 1.91 -23.46
N ARG A 264 -8.65 2.11 -23.44
CA ARG A 264 -9.31 3.28 -24.02
C ARG A 264 -8.98 4.56 -23.22
N MET A 265 -9.07 4.49 -21.89
CA MET A 265 -8.74 5.61 -20.99
C MET A 265 -7.25 5.97 -21.03
N LEU A 266 -6.35 4.98 -21.07
CA LEU A 266 -4.91 5.23 -21.21
C LEU A 266 -4.59 5.94 -22.53
N ARG A 267 -5.23 5.56 -23.65
CA ARG A 267 -5.09 6.26 -24.94
C ARG A 267 -5.61 7.70 -24.90
N ALA A 268 -6.63 7.97 -24.09
CA ALA A 268 -7.13 9.32 -23.82
C ALA A 268 -6.23 10.13 -22.86
N GLY A 269 -5.06 9.59 -22.48
CA GLY A 269 -4.09 10.25 -21.62
C GLY A 269 -4.50 10.28 -20.14
N LYS A 270 -5.41 9.41 -19.71
CA LYS A 270 -5.86 9.32 -18.31
C LYS A 270 -4.97 8.36 -17.51
N HIS A 271 -4.77 8.66 -16.23
CA HIS A 271 -4.33 7.64 -15.27
C HIS A 271 -5.48 6.65 -15.04
N VAL A 272 -5.19 5.39 -14.73
CA VAL A 272 -6.22 4.35 -14.55
C VAL A 272 -6.00 3.52 -13.29
N VAL A 273 -7.06 3.36 -12.50
CA VAL A 273 -7.22 2.25 -11.55
C VAL A 273 -8.19 1.25 -12.15
N SER A 274 -7.76 0.00 -12.31
CA SER A 274 -8.67 -1.09 -12.65
C SER A 274 -9.13 -1.80 -11.38
N GLU A 275 -10.41 -2.12 -11.29
CA GLU A 275 -10.90 -3.05 -10.26
C GLU A 275 -10.30 -4.44 -10.44
N LYS A 276 -10.39 -5.23 -9.36
CA LYS A 276 -10.07 -6.65 -9.37
C LYS A 276 -11.18 -7.46 -10.07
N PRO A 277 -10.86 -8.60 -10.70
CA PRO A 277 -9.53 -8.98 -11.14
C PRO A 277 -9.03 -8.00 -12.23
N PHE A 278 -7.71 -7.83 -12.34
CA PHE A 278 -7.10 -6.85 -13.26
C PHE A 278 -7.61 -6.97 -14.71
N CYS A 279 -7.71 -8.19 -15.21
CA CYS A 279 -8.29 -8.58 -16.49
C CYS A 279 -8.44 -10.12 -16.49
N LEU A 280 -8.77 -10.74 -17.63
CA LEU A 280 -9.00 -12.18 -17.71
C LEU A 280 -7.81 -12.97 -18.27
N THR A 281 -6.85 -12.31 -18.91
CA THR A 281 -5.68 -13.00 -19.49
C THR A 281 -4.39 -12.24 -19.25
N THR A 282 -3.28 -12.96 -19.17
CA THR A 282 -1.95 -12.34 -19.06
C THR A 282 -1.62 -11.48 -20.28
N ALA A 283 -2.07 -11.85 -21.47
CA ALA A 283 -1.89 -11.07 -22.68
C ALA A 283 -2.58 -9.69 -22.59
N GLU A 284 -3.78 -9.62 -22.03
CA GLU A 284 -4.46 -8.34 -21.75
C GLU A 284 -3.69 -7.52 -20.71
N ALA A 285 -3.23 -8.15 -19.62
CA ALA A 285 -2.44 -7.48 -18.58
C ALA A 285 -1.16 -6.86 -19.18
N ASP A 286 -0.42 -7.64 -19.96
CA ASP A 286 0.83 -7.23 -20.60
C ASP A 286 0.58 -6.07 -21.59
N ALA A 287 -0.52 -6.11 -22.35
CA ALA A 287 -0.91 -5.02 -23.26
C ALA A 287 -1.27 -3.72 -22.52
N MET A 288 -2.00 -3.82 -21.39
CA MET A 288 -2.33 -2.67 -20.56
C MET A 288 -1.10 -2.03 -19.92
N ILE A 289 -0.20 -2.84 -19.38
CA ILE A 289 1.06 -2.37 -18.78
C ILE A 289 1.91 -1.65 -19.82
N ALA A 290 2.15 -2.28 -20.97
CA ALA A 290 2.96 -1.71 -22.03
C ALA A 290 2.37 -0.38 -22.55
N LEU A 291 1.03 -0.29 -22.65
CA LEU A 291 0.39 0.96 -23.05
C LEU A 291 0.53 2.06 -21.98
N ALA A 292 0.36 1.72 -20.71
CA ALA A 292 0.50 2.69 -19.62
C ALA A 292 1.91 3.29 -19.58
N GLU A 293 2.94 2.45 -19.75
CA GLU A 293 4.33 2.89 -19.87
C GLU A 293 4.54 3.78 -21.10
N ALA A 294 4.03 3.39 -22.26
CA ALA A 294 4.14 4.17 -23.50
C ALA A 294 3.45 5.54 -23.41
N GLN A 295 2.34 5.64 -22.68
CA GLN A 295 1.60 6.89 -22.44
C GLN A 295 2.13 7.69 -21.25
N GLN A 296 3.11 7.15 -20.51
CA GLN A 296 3.61 7.72 -19.25
C GLN A 296 2.47 7.99 -18.26
N ARG A 297 1.52 7.05 -18.17
CA ARG A 297 0.38 7.12 -17.27
C ARG A 297 0.46 6.04 -16.20
N THR A 298 -0.08 6.38 -15.05
CA THR A 298 -0.20 5.45 -13.92
C THR A 298 -1.27 4.42 -14.24
N LEU A 299 -0.90 3.15 -14.08
CA LEU A 299 -1.82 2.03 -14.06
C LEU A 299 -1.62 1.25 -12.76
N THR A 300 -2.70 1.05 -12.01
CA THR A 300 -2.70 0.22 -10.80
C THR A 300 -4.02 -0.54 -10.67
N VAL A 301 -4.08 -1.47 -9.73
CA VAL A 301 -5.23 -2.35 -9.52
C VAL A 301 -5.73 -2.19 -8.09
N TYR A 302 -7.04 -2.13 -7.90
CA TYR A 302 -7.64 -2.00 -6.57
C TYR A 302 -7.60 -3.33 -5.79
N GLN A 303 -6.41 -3.68 -5.28
CA GLN A 303 -6.22 -4.79 -4.33
C GLN A 303 -6.38 -4.29 -2.89
N CYS A 304 -7.60 -3.91 -2.53
CA CYS A 304 -7.92 -3.28 -1.24
C CYS A 304 -7.59 -4.14 -0.01
N ARG A 305 -7.60 -5.47 -0.16
CA ARG A 305 -7.37 -6.41 0.94
C ARG A 305 -5.90 -6.48 1.41
N ARG A 306 -4.96 -5.80 0.74
CA ARG A 306 -3.57 -5.64 1.23
C ARG A 306 -3.48 -4.80 2.51
N TRP A 307 -4.59 -4.20 2.95
CA TRP A 307 -4.69 -3.46 4.21
C TRP A 307 -5.66 -4.08 5.20
N ASP A 308 -6.13 -5.31 4.95
CA ASP A 308 -6.95 -6.04 5.91
C ASP A 308 -6.11 -6.29 7.19
N PRO A 309 -6.68 -6.10 8.40
CA PRO A 309 -5.96 -6.26 9.66
C PRO A 309 -5.24 -7.60 9.83
N ASP A 310 -5.85 -8.70 9.39
CA ASP A 310 -5.25 -10.03 9.46
C ASP A 310 -4.08 -10.18 8.50
N TYR A 311 -4.17 -9.65 7.27
CA TYR A 311 -3.02 -9.62 6.37
C TYR A 311 -1.84 -8.87 6.98
N LEU A 312 -2.08 -7.66 7.49
CA LEU A 312 -1.02 -6.83 8.09
C LEU A 312 -0.37 -7.54 9.29
N ALA A 313 -1.17 -8.18 10.15
CA ALA A 313 -0.66 -8.96 11.28
C ALA A 313 0.18 -10.17 10.82
N ILE A 314 -0.32 -10.96 9.86
CA ILE A 314 0.38 -12.12 9.30
C ILE A 314 1.70 -11.70 8.65
N GLN A 315 1.66 -10.65 7.83
CA GLN A 315 2.84 -10.09 7.18
C GLN A 315 3.90 -9.67 8.20
N GLN A 316 3.48 -9.03 9.30
CA GLN A 316 4.40 -8.62 10.37
C GLN A 316 5.04 -9.81 11.09
N VAL A 317 4.28 -10.88 11.36
CA VAL A 317 4.80 -12.12 11.97
C VAL A 317 5.85 -12.78 11.07
N ILE A 318 5.56 -12.87 9.77
CA ILE A 318 6.48 -13.44 8.77
C ILE A 318 7.73 -12.56 8.63
N LYS A 319 7.58 -11.23 8.48
CA LYS A 319 8.71 -10.29 8.35
C LYS A 319 9.63 -10.33 9.57
N ARG A 320 9.08 -10.50 10.78
CA ARG A 320 9.84 -10.67 12.03
C ARG A 320 10.51 -12.04 12.18
N GLY A 321 10.24 -12.98 11.27
CA GLY A 321 10.85 -14.31 11.28
C GLY A 321 10.39 -15.21 12.44
N LEU A 322 9.24 -14.91 13.06
CA LEU A 322 8.76 -15.62 14.26
C LEU A 322 8.49 -17.10 14.00
N ILE A 323 8.03 -17.44 12.80
CA ILE A 323 7.77 -18.83 12.37
C ILE A 323 8.88 -19.39 11.46
N GLY A 324 9.97 -18.63 11.24
CA GLY A 324 10.99 -18.98 10.25
C GLY A 324 10.53 -18.84 8.80
N PRO A 325 11.36 -19.29 7.84
CA PRO A 325 10.99 -19.33 6.43
C PRO A 325 9.70 -20.10 6.22
N VAL A 326 8.75 -19.52 5.49
CA VAL A 326 7.47 -20.16 5.13
C VAL A 326 7.73 -21.22 4.06
N PHE A 327 7.22 -22.43 4.25
CA PHE A 327 7.32 -23.51 3.28
C PHE A 327 5.97 -24.02 2.77
N TYR A 328 4.87 -23.78 3.51
CA TYR A 328 3.52 -24.15 3.08
C TYR A 328 2.51 -23.08 3.51
N MET A 329 1.57 -22.76 2.62
CA MET A 329 0.47 -21.83 2.92
C MET A 329 -0.84 -22.33 2.33
N GLU A 330 -1.89 -22.36 3.13
CA GLU A 330 -3.23 -22.72 2.69
C GLU A 330 -4.25 -21.69 3.14
N THR A 331 -5.20 -21.42 2.25
CA THR A 331 -6.34 -20.56 2.55
C THR A 331 -7.62 -21.11 1.95
N PHE A 332 -8.69 -20.89 2.67
CA PHE A 332 -10.03 -21.29 2.31
C PHE A 332 -10.95 -20.08 2.33
N ILE A 333 -11.97 -20.08 1.48
CA ILE A 333 -13.12 -19.19 1.56
C ILE A 333 -14.40 -19.91 1.12
N GLY A 334 -15.53 -19.50 1.69
CA GLY A 334 -16.85 -19.98 1.33
C GLY A 334 -17.53 -20.67 2.50
N GLY A 335 -18.47 -21.56 2.20
CA GLY A 335 -19.34 -22.22 3.15
C GLY A 335 -20.37 -23.04 2.41
N TYR A 336 -21.59 -23.13 2.93
CA TYR A 336 -22.70 -23.78 2.23
C TYR A 336 -23.81 -22.76 1.98
N ALA A 337 -23.73 -22.06 0.85
CA ALA A 337 -24.69 -21.04 0.48
C ALA A 337 -24.82 -20.94 -1.04
N HIS A 338 -26.01 -20.57 -1.50
CA HIS A 338 -26.23 -20.32 -2.92
C HIS A 338 -25.45 -19.07 -3.37
N PRO A 339 -24.69 -19.10 -4.48
CA PRO A 339 -24.05 -17.91 -5.05
C PRO A 339 -25.06 -16.81 -5.41
N CYS A 340 -24.61 -15.57 -5.57
CA CYS A 340 -25.54 -14.48 -5.90
C CYS A 340 -26.13 -14.62 -7.32
N HIS A 341 -27.33 -14.10 -7.57
CA HIS A 341 -27.94 -14.10 -8.91
C HIS A 341 -27.49 -12.89 -9.73
N TYR A 342 -26.19 -12.72 -9.91
CA TYR A 342 -25.61 -11.60 -10.65
C TYR A 342 -24.41 -12.05 -11.51
N TRP A 343 -23.76 -11.11 -12.23
CA TRP A 343 -22.68 -11.44 -13.17
C TRP A 343 -21.50 -12.17 -12.51
N HIS A 344 -21.30 -12.02 -11.19
CA HIS A 344 -20.28 -12.73 -10.43
C HIS A 344 -20.41 -14.26 -10.61
N SER A 345 -21.64 -14.76 -10.69
CA SER A 345 -21.96 -16.19 -10.84
C SER A 345 -22.02 -16.66 -12.30
N HIS A 346 -21.57 -15.82 -13.25
CA HIS A 346 -21.53 -16.14 -14.67
C HIS A 346 -20.09 -16.12 -15.20
N GLU A 347 -19.42 -17.29 -15.20
CA GLU A 347 -18.02 -17.50 -15.62
C GLU A 347 -17.60 -16.75 -16.89
N PRO A 348 -18.38 -16.70 -17.99
CA PRO A 348 -17.97 -15.93 -19.18
C PRO A 348 -17.80 -14.41 -18.95
N ILE A 349 -18.39 -13.86 -17.88
CA ILE A 349 -18.25 -12.45 -17.49
C ILE A 349 -17.26 -12.30 -16.34
N SER A 350 -17.35 -13.14 -15.30
CA SER A 350 -16.54 -13.01 -14.09
C SER A 350 -15.14 -13.65 -14.17
N GLY A 351 -14.94 -14.58 -15.10
CA GLY A 351 -13.80 -15.50 -15.11
C GLY A 351 -14.01 -16.73 -14.20
N GLY A 352 -15.11 -16.78 -13.45
CA GLY A 352 -15.39 -17.84 -12.48
C GLY A 352 -14.72 -17.60 -11.12
N ILE A 353 -14.75 -18.62 -10.27
CA ILE A 353 -14.34 -18.51 -8.86
C ILE A 353 -12.84 -18.25 -8.69
N PHE A 354 -12.01 -18.78 -9.58
CA PHE A 354 -10.58 -18.47 -9.58
C PHE A 354 -10.32 -16.97 -9.70
N TYR A 355 -11.17 -16.23 -10.44
CA TYR A 355 -10.99 -14.80 -10.64
C TYR A 355 -11.68 -13.95 -9.59
N ASP A 356 -12.91 -14.30 -9.20
CA ASP A 356 -13.68 -13.46 -8.27
C ASP A 356 -13.06 -13.41 -6.86
N TRP A 357 -12.83 -14.58 -6.27
CA TRP A 357 -12.22 -14.70 -4.95
C TRP A 357 -10.72 -14.95 -5.00
N GLY A 358 -10.24 -15.71 -5.99
CA GLY A 358 -8.81 -15.98 -6.11
C GLY A 358 -8.00 -14.69 -6.33
N SER A 359 -8.54 -13.67 -7.00
CA SER A 359 -7.80 -12.40 -7.18
C SER A 359 -7.41 -11.72 -5.86
N HIS A 360 -8.13 -11.96 -4.77
CA HIS A 360 -7.77 -11.46 -3.44
C HIS A 360 -6.77 -12.38 -2.74
N TYR A 361 -7.09 -13.67 -2.63
CA TYR A 361 -6.33 -14.60 -1.80
C TYR A 361 -5.01 -15.01 -2.44
N LEU A 362 -4.96 -15.12 -3.78
CA LEU A 362 -3.72 -15.34 -4.51
C LEU A 362 -2.80 -14.12 -4.43
N ASP A 363 -3.35 -12.90 -4.41
CA ASP A 363 -2.55 -11.69 -4.18
C ASP A 363 -1.82 -11.79 -2.83
N TRP A 364 -2.50 -12.22 -1.77
CA TRP A 364 -1.85 -12.42 -0.46
C TRP A 364 -0.77 -13.51 -0.51
N ILE A 365 -1.09 -14.67 -1.08
CA ILE A 365 -0.12 -15.79 -1.19
C ILE A 365 1.14 -15.34 -1.92
N LEU A 366 0.99 -14.66 -3.06
CA LEU A 366 2.10 -14.22 -3.90
C LEU A 366 2.93 -13.11 -3.25
N ASN A 367 2.33 -12.30 -2.36
CA ASN A 367 3.05 -11.27 -1.60
C ASN A 367 3.74 -11.82 -0.35
N LEU A 368 3.14 -12.80 0.34
CA LEU A 368 3.73 -13.43 1.53
C LEU A 368 4.80 -14.46 1.16
N ILE A 369 4.74 -15.03 -0.04
CA ILE A 369 5.79 -15.87 -0.63
C ILE A 369 6.32 -15.15 -1.89
N PRO A 370 7.30 -14.24 -1.73
CA PRO A 370 7.82 -13.42 -2.82
C PRO A 370 8.83 -14.18 -3.69
N ASP A 371 8.47 -15.40 -4.13
CA ASP A 371 9.26 -16.24 -5.04
C ASP A 371 8.49 -16.53 -6.34
N ASN A 372 9.19 -16.93 -7.39
CA ASN A 372 8.52 -17.27 -8.64
C ASN A 372 7.67 -18.53 -8.48
N VAL A 373 6.48 -18.53 -9.08
CA VAL A 373 5.64 -19.72 -9.15
C VAL A 373 6.17 -20.60 -10.28
N ALA A 374 6.58 -21.83 -9.97
CA ALA A 374 7.10 -22.77 -10.96
C ALA A 374 5.98 -23.53 -11.67
N SER A 375 4.92 -23.88 -10.94
CA SER A 375 3.79 -24.62 -11.53
C SER A 375 2.49 -24.42 -10.77
N VAL A 376 1.38 -24.53 -11.49
CA VAL A 376 0.01 -24.40 -11.00
C VAL A 376 -0.83 -25.60 -11.42
N ARG A 377 -1.72 -26.04 -10.54
CA ARG A 377 -2.77 -27.03 -10.82
C ARG A 377 -4.10 -26.51 -10.33
N GLY A 378 -5.11 -26.46 -11.21
CA GLY A 378 -6.47 -26.06 -10.90
C GLY A 378 -7.43 -27.24 -10.97
N ILE A 379 -8.40 -27.29 -10.05
CA ILE A 379 -9.48 -28.29 -10.07
C ILE A 379 -10.79 -27.59 -9.71
N GLU A 380 -11.83 -27.89 -10.48
CA GLU A 380 -13.19 -27.36 -10.26
C GLU A 380 -14.23 -28.49 -10.15
N HIS A 381 -15.31 -28.23 -9.41
CA HIS A 381 -16.45 -29.12 -9.29
C HIS A 381 -17.77 -28.36 -9.48
N LYS A 382 -18.65 -28.88 -10.34
CA LYS A 382 -20.04 -28.43 -10.50
C LYS A 382 -21.00 -29.56 -10.12
N ARG A 383 -21.79 -29.37 -9.07
CA ARG A 383 -22.53 -30.43 -8.34
C ARG A 383 -23.94 -30.04 -7.86
N VAL A 384 -24.17 -28.80 -7.45
CA VAL A 384 -25.39 -28.36 -6.76
C VAL A 384 -26.07 -27.20 -7.48
N TRP A 385 -25.37 -26.08 -7.71
CA TRP A 385 -26.00 -24.82 -8.13
C TRP A 385 -26.09 -24.68 -9.65
N HIS A 386 -26.89 -25.53 -10.32
CA HIS A 386 -26.89 -25.62 -11.80
C HIS A 386 -27.56 -24.46 -12.54
N ASP A 387 -28.20 -23.52 -11.84
CA ASP A 387 -28.75 -22.28 -12.40
C ASP A 387 -27.65 -21.24 -12.71
N VAL A 388 -26.48 -21.35 -12.08
CA VAL A 388 -25.31 -20.50 -12.33
C VAL A 388 -24.19 -21.27 -13.04
N THR A 389 -23.30 -20.57 -13.75
CA THR A 389 -22.26 -21.23 -14.57
C THR A 389 -20.94 -21.44 -13.85
N ASN A 390 -20.66 -20.70 -12.78
CA ASN A 390 -19.45 -20.89 -11.96
C ASN A 390 -19.39 -22.30 -11.34
N ALA A 391 -18.19 -22.83 -11.11
CA ALA A 391 -18.01 -24.03 -10.30
C ALA A 391 -18.50 -23.80 -8.85
N ASP A 392 -19.04 -24.84 -8.21
CA ASP A 392 -19.46 -24.76 -6.81
C ASP A 392 -18.27 -24.91 -5.86
N GLN A 393 -17.18 -25.50 -6.32
CA GLN A 393 -15.92 -25.58 -5.60
C GLN A 393 -14.77 -25.48 -6.57
N SER A 394 -13.77 -24.70 -6.21
CA SER A 394 -12.56 -24.48 -7.00
C SER A 394 -11.35 -24.55 -6.09
N SER A 395 -10.27 -25.19 -6.54
CA SER A 395 -9.01 -25.28 -5.80
C SER A 395 -7.83 -25.08 -6.72
N ILE A 396 -6.83 -24.36 -6.23
CA ILE A 396 -5.56 -24.09 -6.88
C ILE A 396 -4.45 -24.59 -5.97
N HIS A 397 -3.56 -25.41 -6.52
CA HIS A 397 -2.31 -25.78 -5.89
C HIS A 397 -1.14 -25.17 -6.67
N MET A 398 -0.24 -24.49 -5.97
CA MET A 398 0.93 -23.81 -6.51
C MET A 398 2.20 -24.41 -5.91
N ARG A 399 3.23 -24.52 -6.74
CA ARG A 399 4.60 -24.80 -6.30
C ARG A 399 5.50 -23.66 -6.74
N PHE A 400 6.29 -23.13 -5.82
CA PHE A 400 7.27 -22.08 -6.05
C PHE A 400 8.63 -22.66 -6.46
N THR A 401 9.48 -21.84 -7.08
CA THR A 401 10.79 -22.25 -7.59
C THR A 401 11.72 -22.78 -6.50
N ASN A 402 11.68 -22.20 -5.30
CA ASN A 402 12.46 -22.64 -4.15
C ASN A 402 11.77 -23.74 -3.31
N GLY A 403 10.70 -24.34 -3.84
CA GLY A 403 10.07 -25.51 -3.25
C GLY A 403 8.96 -25.23 -2.23
N GLN A 404 8.62 -23.97 -1.97
CA GLN A 404 7.42 -23.65 -1.18
C GLN A 404 6.17 -24.12 -1.94
N GLU A 405 5.10 -24.41 -1.19
CA GLU A 405 3.82 -24.80 -1.75
C GLU A 405 2.70 -23.91 -1.20
N ALA A 406 1.68 -23.67 -2.01
CA ALA A 406 0.49 -22.97 -1.53
C ALA A 406 -0.80 -23.50 -2.15
N THR A 407 -1.87 -23.48 -1.37
CA THR A 407 -3.22 -23.91 -1.78
C THR A 407 -4.24 -22.81 -1.53
N PHE A 408 -5.03 -22.49 -2.55
CA PHE A 408 -6.25 -21.69 -2.42
C PHE A 408 -7.45 -22.59 -2.70
N MET A 409 -8.49 -22.51 -1.85
CA MET A 409 -9.72 -23.25 -2.04
C MET A 409 -10.94 -22.37 -1.77
N HIS A 410 -11.88 -22.36 -2.72
CA HIS A 410 -13.22 -21.80 -2.53
C HIS A 410 -14.26 -22.92 -2.61
N SER A 411 -15.28 -22.89 -1.76
CA SER A 411 -16.42 -23.79 -1.88
C SER A 411 -17.73 -23.14 -1.41
N ASP A 412 -18.77 -23.20 -2.24
CA ASP A 412 -20.15 -22.80 -1.93
C ASP A 412 -21.01 -23.97 -1.42
N ILE A 413 -20.40 -25.15 -1.25
CA ILE A 413 -21.03 -26.39 -0.80
C ILE A 413 -20.28 -27.04 0.38
N ALA A 414 -19.44 -26.28 1.08
CA ALA A 414 -18.72 -26.70 2.27
C ALA A 414 -19.58 -26.52 3.53
N ALA A 415 -20.21 -27.61 4.00
CA ALA A 415 -20.98 -27.60 5.24
C ALA A 415 -20.11 -27.39 6.49
N VAL A 416 -18.82 -27.72 6.41
CA VAL A 416 -17.81 -27.43 7.43
C VAL A 416 -16.66 -26.72 6.73
N MET A 417 -16.33 -25.53 7.23
CA MET A 417 -15.27 -24.70 6.67
C MET A 417 -13.90 -25.19 7.15
N LYS A 418 -12.90 -25.10 6.27
CA LYS A 418 -11.49 -25.13 6.68
C LYS A 418 -11.12 -23.82 7.39
N PRO A 419 -9.99 -23.78 8.14
CA PRO A 419 -9.45 -22.52 8.63
C PRO A 419 -9.28 -21.52 7.48
N LYS A 420 -9.49 -20.22 7.76
CA LYS A 420 -9.27 -19.15 6.78
C LYS A 420 -7.82 -19.11 6.33
N TRP A 421 -6.89 -19.30 7.27
CA TRP A 421 -5.45 -19.35 7.02
C TRP A 421 -4.82 -20.52 7.75
N TYR A 422 -3.89 -21.20 7.07
CA TYR A 422 -3.01 -22.20 7.66
C TYR A 422 -1.63 -22.07 7.03
N ILE A 423 -0.68 -21.52 7.78
CA ILE A 423 0.65 -21.16 7.27
C ILE A 423 1.69 -21.89 8.11
N LEU A 424 2.63 -22.57 7.47
CA LEU A 424 3.72 -23.28 8.12
C LEU A 424 5.06 -22.68 7.74
N GLY A 425 5.87 -22.43 8.76
CA GLY A 425 7.27 -22.10 8.62
C GLY A 425 8.16 -23.06 9.41
N GLU A 426 9.46 -23.03 9.13
CA GLU A 426 10.43 -23.97 9.71
C GLU A 426 10.48 -23.98 11.26
N ARG A 427 10.01 -22.91 11.91
CA ARG A 427 10.04 -22.73 13.37
C ARG A 427 8.66 -22.50 14.00
N GLY A 428 7.59 -22.58 13.23
CA GLY A 428 6.25 -22.30 13.75
C GLY A 428 5.14 -22.36 12.72
N ALA A 429 3.96 -21.93 13.12
CA ALA A 429 2.77 -21.90 12.28
C ALA A 429 1.88 -20.71 12.60
N ILE A 430 1.02 -20.33 11.66
CA ILE A 430 -0.07 -19.39 11.86
C ILE A 430 -1.37 -20.08 11.48
N ILE A 431 -2.40 -19.94 12.31
CA ILE A 431 -3.76 -20.38 11.97
C ILE A 431 -4.74 -19.22 12.13
N GLY A 432 -5.53 -18.98 11.09
CA GLY A 432 -6.61 -18.00 11.07
C GLY A 432 -7.95 -18.73 11.11
N GLN A 433 -8.74 -18.52 12.15
CA GLN A 433 -10.05 -19.14 12.34
C GLN A 433 -11.17 -18.18 11.97
N TRP A 434 -12.17 -18.68 11.25
CA TRP A 434 -13.36 -17.89 10.93
C TRP A 434 -14.10 -17.47 12.19
N ARG A 435 -14.61 -16.25 12.17
CA ARG A 435 -15.53 -15.74 13.18
C ARG A 435 -16.86 -15.41 12.54
N GLN A 436 -17.93 -15.57 13.32
CA GLN A 436 -19.19 -14.93 13.01
C GLN A 436 -19.28 -13.66 13.86
N GLU A 437 -19.32 -12.52 13.17
CA GLU A 437 -19.52 -11.24 13.81
C GLU A 437 -20.90 -10.70 13.46
N THR A 438 -21.56 -10.11 14.46
CA THR A 438 -22.83 -9.42 14.27
C THR A 438 -22.66 -7.96 14.66
N VAL A 439 -23.00 -7.06 13.74
CA VAL A 439 -23.02 -5.63 13.99
C VAL A 439 -24.40 -5.25 14.51
N LYS A 440 -24.42 -4.55 15.65
CA LYS A 440 -25.63 -4.02 16.27
C LYS A 440 -25.72 -2.52 16.05
N THR A 441 -26.56 -2.07 15.12
CA THR A 441 -26.74 -0.64 14.84
C THR A 441 -28.10 -0.18 15.32
N ARG A 442 -28.13 0.93 16.06
CA ARG A 442 -29.38 1.56 16.50
C ARG A 442 -29.80 2.62 15.49
N ARG A 443 -30.97 2.46 14.86
CA ARG A 443 -31.53 3.47 13.97
C ARG A 443 -31.94 4.72 14.74
N TRP A 444 -32.06 5.85 14.04
CA TRP A 444 -32.64 7.09 14.54
C TRP A 444 -34.05 6.90 15.14
N SER A 445 -34.82 5.93 14.66
CA SER A 445 -36.14 5.54 15.20
C SER A 445 -36.07 4.87 16.59
N GLY A 446 -34.87 4.51 17.06
CA GLY A 446 -34.65 3.82 18.32
C GLY A 446 -34.53 2.29 18.21
N ASP A 447 -34.82 1.73 17.02
CA ASP A 447 -34.74 0.28 16.75
C ASP A 447 -33.30 -0.21 16.73
N LEU A 448 -33.03 -1.34 17.38
CA LEU A 448 -31.77 -2.05 17.28
C LEU A 448 -31.85 -3.06 16.13
N ILE A 449 -30.94 -2.97 15.18
CA ILE A 449 -30.79 -3.94 14.09
C ILE A 449 -29.51 -4.72 14.32
N GLU A 450 -29.64 -6.05 14.31
CA GLU A 450 -28.51 -6.96 14.16
C GLU A 450 -28.34 -7.30 12.68
N GLU A 451 -27.16 -7.04 12.15
CA GLU A 451 -26.73 -7.52 10.85
C GLU A 451 -25.55 -8.47 11.04
N LYS A 452 -25.72 -9.73 10.60
CA LYS A 452 -24.62 -10.69 10.59
C LYS A 452 -23.73 -10.37 9.40
N LEU A 453 -22.45 -10.13 9.66
CA LEU A 453 -21.48 -9.93 8.60
C LEU A 453 -21.32 -11.22 7.80
N ALA A 454 -21.11 -11.07 6.49
CA ALA A 454 -20.67 -12.18 5.67
C ALA A 454 -19.33 -12.69 6.22
N PRO A 455 -19.05 -14.01 6.20
CA PRO A 455 -17.79 -14.54 6.71
C PRO A 455 -16.54 -13.87 6.11
N SER A 456 -16.60 -13.45 4.85
CA SER A 456 -15.51 -12.74 4.15
C SER A 456 -15.20 -11.35 4.71
N GLU A 457 -16.14 -10.74 5.43
CA GLU A 457 -16.05 -9.39 6.00
C GLU A 457 -15.77 -9.41 7.51
N ALA A 458 -15.96 -10.56 8.17
CA ALA A 458 -15.62 -10.72 9.58
C ALA A 458 -14.11 -10.94 9.76
N LEU A 459 -13.52 -10.27 10.75
CA LEU A 459 -12.11 -10.47 11.08
C LEU A 459 -11.90 -11.85 11.70
N PRO A 460 -10.88 -12.62 11.27
CA PRO A 460 -10.60 -13.92 11.87
C PRO A 460 -9.91 -13.78 13.24
N ASP A 461 -9.99 -14.82 14.07
CA ASP A 461 -9.05 -14.98 15.18
C ASP A 461 -7.74 -15.54 14.63
N VAL A 462 -6.60 -14.91 14.92
CA VAL A 462 -5.29 -15.31 14.37
C VAL A 462 -4.38 -15.75 15.49
N PHE A 463 -3.90 -17.00 15.42
CA PHE A 463 -2.99 -17.59 16.41
C PHE A 463 -1.65 -17.88 15.76
N VAL A 464 -0.57 -17.55 16.47
CA VAL A 464 0.81 -17.89 16.10
C VAL A 464 1.31 -18.97 17.05
N HIS A 465 1.87 -20.02 16.48
CA HIS A 465 2.50 -21.10 17.20
C HIS A 465 4.01 -21.03 16.96
N THR A 466 4.81 -20.81 18.00
CA THR A 466 6.27 -20.76 17.91
C THR A 466 6.90 -21.93 18.65
N ARG A 467 7.94 -22.52 18.07
CA ARG A 467 8.69 -23.62 18.68
C ARG A 467 9.88 -23.07 19.48
N ASP A 468 9.93 -23.35 20.77
CA ASP A 468 11.09 -23.06 21.59
C ASP A 468 12.29 -23.89 21.14
N SER A 469 13.44 -23.23 20.95
CA SER A 469 14.61 -23.87 20.35
C SER A 469 15.29 -24.87 21.28
N VAL A 470 15.10 -24.75 22.60
CA VAL A 470 15.79 -25.57 23.61
C VAL A 470 14.92 -26.75 24.05
N SER A 471 13.71 -26.46 24.52
CA SER A 471 12.75 -27.44 25.03
C SER A 471 11.96 -28.15 23.91
N GLY A 472 11.84 -27.52 22.74
CA GLY A 472 10.98 -27.99 21.65
C GLY A 472 9.48 -27.82 21.92
N ALA A 473 9.09 -27.16 23.01
CA ALA A 473 7.70 -26.86 23.31
C ALA A 473 7.10 -25.90 22.27
N ILE A 474 5.80 -26.03 22.01
CA ILE A 474 5.06 -25.12 21.14
C ILE A 474 4.30 -24.13 22.01
N HIS A 475 4.56 -22.84 21.82
CA HIS A 475 3.84 -21.75 22.47
C HIS A 475 2.81 -21.17 21.51
N GLU A 476 1.56 -21.06 21.97
CA GLU A 476 0.49 -20.42 21.24
C GLU A 476 0.32 -18.97 21.72
N GLN A 477 0.17 -18.05 20.78
CA GLN A 477 -0.14 -16.65 21.03
C GLN A 477 -1.32 -16.23 20.15
N HIS A 478 -2.40 -15.75 20.78
CA HIS A 478 -3.48 -15.06 20.08
C HIS A 478 -3.02 -13.63 19.73
N LEU A 479 -3.09 -13.27 18.44
CA LEU A 479 -2.68 -11.94 17.98
C LEU A 479 -3.79 -10.92 18.14
N THR A 480 -3.41 -9.76 18.66
CA THR A 480 -4.21 -8.54 18.50
C THR A 480 -4.00 -8.01 17.09
N LEU A 481 -5.08 -7.92 16.31
CA LEU A 481 -5.01 -7.37 14.96
C LEU A 481 -4.83 -5.84 15.00
N PRO A 482 -3.98 -5.27 14.12
CA PRO A 482 -3.82 -3.83 14.02
C PRO A 482 -5.11 -3.18 13.49
N LYS A 483 -5.25 -1.88 13.72
CA LYS A 483 -6.34 -1.12 13.09
C LYS A 483 -6.07 -0.98 11.59
N ALA A 484 -7.06 -1.25 10.76
CA ALA A 484 -6.96 -1.01 9.32
C ALA A 484 -6.75 0.49 9.04
N PRO A 485 -5.73 0.87 8.26
CA PRO A 485 -5.55 2.26 7.87
C PRO A 485 -6.70 2.71 6.96
N LEU A 486 -7.27 3.88 7.26
CA LEU A 486 -8.41 4.41 6.51
C LEU A 486 -7.98 4.79 5.09
N TYR A 487 -8.73 4.29 4.09
CA TYR A 487 -8.57 4.61 2.67
C TYR A 487 -7.12 4.47 2.17
N ALA A 488 -6.39 3.48 2.68
CA ALA A 488 -4.94 3.37 2.48
C ALA A 488 -4.55 3.25 1.00
N PHE A 489 -5.36 2.56 0.19
CA PHE A 489 -5.19 2.53 -1.26
C PHE A 489 -5.26 3.92 -1.88
N HIS A 490 -6.35 4.66 -1.66
CA HIS A 490 -6.56 6.00 -2.22
C HIS A 490 -5.53 7.01 -1.74
N ARG A 491 -5.10 6.91 -0.48
CA ARG A 491 -3.99 7.71 0.07
C ARG A 491 -2.67 7.43 -0.65
N ASN A 492 -2.33 6.15 -0.86
CA ASN A 492 -1.14 5.79 -1.62
C ASN A 492 -1.24 6.24 -3.09
N LEU A 493 -2.42 6.13 -3.70
CA LEU A 493 -2.66 6.61 -5.07
C LEU A 493 -2.47 8.12 -5.19
N ALA A 494 -3.04 8.90 -4.28
CA ALA A 494 -2.85 10.35 -4.23
C ALA A 494 -1.38 10.72 -4.00
N ASN A 495 -0.69 10.03 -3.08
CA ASN A 495 0.74 10.19 -2.86
C ASN A 495 1.58 9.83 -4.10
N HIS A 496 1.21 8.80 -4.86
CA HIS A 496 1.91 8.47 -6.09
C HIS A 496 1.75 9.57 -7.14
N LEU A 497 0.53 10.03 -7.38
CA LEU A 497 0.22 11.02 -8.42
C LEU A 497 0.74 12.42 -8.09
N LEU A 498 0.65 12.84 -6.82
CA LEU A 498 1.01 14.20 -6.39
C LEU A 498 2.41 14.25 -5.78
N SER A 499 2.77 13.22 -5.03
CA SER A 499 3.99 13.15 -4.24
C SER A 499 5.10 12.30 -4.91
N SER A 500 4.84 11.66 -6.05
CA SER A 500 5.76 10.76 -6.78
C SER A 500 6.28 9.61 -5.92
N GLU A 501 5.51 9.23 -4.91
CA GLU A 501 5.81 8.07 -4.05
C GLU A 501 5.56 6.76 -4.82
N ALA A 502 6.15 5.66 -4.35
CA ALA A 502 5.94 4.35 -4.96
C ALA A 502 4.47 3.89 -4.81
N LEU A 503 3.94 3.27 -5.86
CA LEU A 503 2.67 2.56 -5.77
C LEU A 503 2.81 1.35 -4.83
N ALA A 504 1.84 1.18 -3.95
CA ALA A 504 1.73 0.01 -3.07
C ALA A 504 1.35 -1.27 -3.84
N ILE A 505 0.71 -1.11 -5.00
CA ILE A 505 0.30 -2.22 -5.89
C ILE A 505 0.81 -1.88 -7.29
N SER A 506 1.84 -2.60 -7.73
CA SER A 506 2.31 -2.48 -9.11
C SER A 506 1.41 -3.29 -10.05
N PRO A 507 1.23 -2.87 -11.31
CA PRO A 507 0.45 -3.65 -12.26
C PRO A 507 1.15 -4.98 -12.62
N LEU A 508 2.48 -5.07 -12.45
CA LEU A 508 3.24 -6.32 -12.61
C LEU A 508 2.88 -7.37 -11.54
N GLU A 509 2.69 -6.96 -10.28
CA GLU A 509 2.20 -7.86 -9.23
C GLU A 509 0.78 -8.37 -9.54
N ALA A 510 -0.10 -7.49 -10.03
CA ALA A 510 -1.43 -7.88 -10.44
C ALA A 510 -1.40 -8.84 -11.65
N ARG A 511 -0.50 -8.61 -12.61
CA ARG A 511 -0.27 -9.52 -13.75
C ARG A 511 0.22 -10.90 -13.30
N ARG A 512 1.10 -10.97 -12.28
CA ARG A 512 1.54 -12.25 -11.68
C ARG A 512 0.36 -13.03 -11.10
N ASN A 513 -0.62 -12.34 -10.52
CA ASN A 513 -1.86 -12.94 -10.05
C ASN A 513 -2.72 -13.48 -11.21
N ILE A 514 -2.90 -12.68 -12.28
CA ILE A 514 -3.60 -13.15 -13.51
C ILE A 514 -2.96 -14.42 -14.08
N ALA A 515 -1.63 -14.52 -14.10
CA ALA A 515 -0.92 -15.70 -14.60
C ALA A 515 -1.29 -16.98 -13.85
N VAL A 516 -1.43 -16.90 -12.51
CA VAL A 516 -1.86 -18.06 -11.71
C VAL A 516 -3.30 -18.42 -12.00
N MET A 517 -4.21 -17.44 -12.08
CA MET A 517 -5.63 -17.67 -12.35
C MET A 517 -5.85 -18.25 -13.75
N GLU A 518 -5.18 -17.71 -14.76
CA GLU A 518 -5.24 -18.20 -16.15
C GLU A 518 -4.72 -19.63 -16.26
N ALA A 519 -3.57 -19.93 -15.65
CA ALA A 519 -3.02 -21.28 -15.60
C ALA A 519 -3.93 -22.25 -14.84
N ALA A 520 -4.54 -21.84 -13.73
CA ALA A 520 -5.47 -22.65 -12.97
C ALA A 520 -6.75 -22.95 -13.77
N SER A 521 -7.33 -21.97 -14.45
CA SER A 521 -8.48 -22.17 -15.35
C SER A 521 -8.15 -23.11 -16.50
N TYR A 522 -6.98 -22.93 -17.12
CA TYR A 522 -6.52 -23.84 -18.17
C TYR A 522 -6.36 -25.26 -17.63
N SER A 523 -5.67 -25.43 -16.49
CA SER A 523 -5.50 -26.72 -15.81
C SER A 523 -6.83 -27.41 -15.51
N ALA A 524 -7.81 -26.70 -14.94
CA ALA A 524 -9.12 -27.25 -14.61
C ALA A 524 -9.89 -27.74 -15.85
N LYS A 525 -9.81 -26.99 -16.97
CA LYS A 525 -10.39 -27.39 -18.27
C LYS A 525 -9.72 -28.62 -18.88
N HIS A 526 -8.49 -28.93 -18.46
CA HIS A 526 -7.69 -30.07 -18.94
C HIS A 526 -7.48 -31.13 -17.85
N ASN A 527 -8.54 -31.44 -17.08
CA ASN A 527 -8.57 -32.50 -16.06
C ASN A 527 -7.53 -32.33 -14.93
N GLY A 528 -7.16 -31.08 -14.62
CA GLY A 528 -6.23 -30.74 -13.56
C GLY A 528 -4.79 -31.13 -13.87
N GLU A 529 -4.36 -30.95 -15.13
CA GLU A 529 -2.95 -31.10 -15.50
C GLU A 529 -2.07 -30.02 -14.86
N ILE A 530 -0.79 -30.33 -14.62
CA ILE A 530 0.13 -29.36 -14.03
C ILE A 530 0.63 -28.43 -15.14
N VAL A 531 0.42 -27.13 -14.95
CA VAL A 531 0.85 -26.07 -15.87
C VAL A 531 2.12 -25.43 -15.32
N ALA A 532 3.20 -25.45 -16.08
CA ALA A 532 4.42 -24.73 -15.72
C ALA A 532 4.25 -23.22 -16.00
N LEU A 533 4.72 -22.38 -15.09
CA LEU A 533 4.84 -20.94 -15.29
C LEU A 533 6.32 -20.61 -15.47
N THR A 534 6.66 -20.03 -16.62
CA THR A 534 8.04 -19.64 -16.98
C THR A 534 8.35 -18.22 -16.59
#